data_AF-A0A7J2PS42-F1
#
_entry.id   AF-A0A7J2PS42-F1
#
_cell.length_a   1.000
_cell.length_b   1.000
_cell.length_c   1.000
_cell.angle_alpha   90.00
_cell.angle_beta   90.00
_cell.angle_gamma   90.00
#
_symmetry.space_group_name_H-M   'P 1'
#
loop_
_entity.id
_entity.type
_entity.pdbx_description
1 polymer ?
#
loop_
_entity_poly.entity_id
_entity_poly.type
_entity_poly.pdbx_seq_one_letter_code
_entity_poly.pdbx_strand_id
1 'polypeptide(L)'
;MKKRVYYAHSIKNYDTSREVRELAYLNKEFTVFNPKNEIRWNSLTKMTPYFEAVKKSDILVASEYKNHVGRGVYDEISIALSNSIPSFVLRKEHNFKLLEIQALKLDDIYDWKVYYGIIIT
;
A
#
# COMPACT_ATOMS: atom_id res chain seq x y z
N MET A 1 8.78 -19.16 8.76
CA MET A 1 7.80 -18.86 7.70
C MET A 1 7.98 -17.41 7.28
N LYS A 2 7.90 -17.06 5.99
CA LYS A 2 7.98 -15.65 5.56
C LYS A 2 6.77 -14.88 6.10
N LYS A 3 6.97 -13.63 6.55
CA LYS A 3 5.87 -12.74 6.96
C LYS A 3 4.97 -12.44 5.76
N ARG A 4 3.66 -12.34 5.99
CA ARG A 4 2.67 -11.93 5.01
C ARG A 4 2.61 -10.41 4.94
N VAL A 5 2.88 -9.85 3.76
CA VAL A 5 2.85 -8.41 3.53
C VAL A 5 1.66 -8.02 2.67
N TYR A 6 0.86 -7.06 3.13
CA TYR A 6 -0.13 -6.40 2.30
C TYR A 6 0.55 -5.36 1.42
N TYR A 7 0.49 -5.51 0.10
CA TYR A 7 1.03 -4.54 -0.83
C TYR A 7 -0.06 -3.52 -1.21
N ALA A 8 -0.01 -2.34 -0.59
CA ALA A 8 -0.94 -1.25 -0.83
C ALA A 8 -0.44 -0.39 -2.00
N HIS A 9 -1.18 -0.35 -3.11
CA HIS A 9 -0.78 0.45 -4.27
C HIS A 9 -1.98 0.94 -5.07
N SER A 10 -1.79 2.03 -5.81
CA SER A 10 -2.83 2.57 -6.67
C SER A 10 -3.22 1.57 -7.77
N ILE A 11 -4.51 1.53 -8.12
CA ILE A 11 -5.01 0.83 -9.30
C ILE A 11 -4.27 1.30 -10.56
N LYS A 12 -3.81 2.56 -10.60
CA LYS A 12 -3.00 3.09 -11.71
C LYS A 12 -1.66 2.38 -11.88
N ASN A 13 -1.17 1.69 -10.86
CA ASN A 13 0.07 0.93 -10.91
C ASN A 13 -0.15 -0.52 -11.41
N TYR A 14 -1.39 -0.96 -11.64
CA TYR A 14 -1.67 -2.33 -12.08
C TYR A 14 -1.08 -2.59 -13.47
N ASP A 15 -0.43 -3.73 -13.63
CA ASP A 15 0.25 -4.19 -14.86
C ASP A 15 1.37 -3.28 -15.35
N THR A 16 1.83 -2.35 -14.50
CA THR A 16 2.94 -1.47 -14.84
C THR A 16 4.28 -2.15 -14.55
N SER A 17 5.32 -1.73 -15.28
CA SER A 17 6.70 -2.15 -14.98
C SER A 17 7.13 -1.81 -13.55
N ARG A 18 6.49 -0.80 -12.94
CA ARG A 18 6.68 -0.44 -11.53
C ARG A 18 6.16 -1.53 -10.61
N GLU A 19 4.90 -1.95 -10.76
CA GLU A 19 4.32 -3.05 -9.96
C GLU A 19 5.18 -4.31 -10.06
N VAL A 20 5.59 -4.69 -11.27
CA VAL A 20 6.44 -5.88 -11.49
C VAL A 20 7.73 -5.80 -10.68
N ARG A 21 8.43 -4.66 -10.71
CA ARG A 21 9.69 -4.48 -9.98
C ARG A 21 9.51 -4.45 -8.47
N GLU A 22 8.46 -3.80 -7.98
CA GLU A 22 8.14 -3.70 -6.55
C GLU A 22 7.75 -5.07 -6.00
N LEU A 23 6.89 -5.82 -6.69
CA LEU A 23 6.55 -7.20 -6.34
C LEU A 23 7.78 -8.11 -6.37
N ALA A 24 8.64 -8.00 -7.38
CA ALA A 24 9.86 -8.79 -7.47
C ALA A 24 10.83 -8.51 -6.31
N TYR A 25 10.87 -7.27 -5.81
CA TYR A 25 11.64 -6.92 -4.61
C TYR A 25 11.01 -7.53 -3.36
N LEU A 26 9.70 -7.33 -3.15
CA LEU A 26 9.01 -7.78 -1.94
C LEU A 26 8.98 -9.32 -1.80
N ASN A 27 8.77 -10.05 -2.90
CA ASN A 27 8.70 -11.52 -2.89
C ASN A 27 10.03 -12.20 -2.49
N LYS A 28 11.16 -11.47 -2.49
CA LYS A 28 12.45 -12.01 -2.00
C LYS A 28 12.35 -12.37 -0.52
N GLU A 29 11.72 -11.52 0.28
CA GLU A 29 11.68 -11.63 1.75
C GLU A 29 10.30 -11.98 2.30
N PHE A 30 9.23 -11.65 1.58
CA PHE A 30 7.85 -11.75 2.08
C PHE A 30 6.98 -12.68 1.23
N THR A 31 5.88 -13.12 1.83
CA THR A 31 4.73 -13.66 1.10
C THR A 31 3.80 -12.48 0.80
N VAL A 32 3.76 -12.02 -0.45
CA VAL A 32 3.05 -10.80 -0.83
C VAL A 32 1.58 -11.07 -1.08
N PHE A 33 0.70 -10.38 -0.35
CA PHE A 33 -0.70 -10.25 -0.68
C PHE A 33 -0.89 -9.09 -1.66
N ASN A 34 -1.22 -9.39 -2.92
CA ASN A 34 -1.51 -8.37 -3.93
C ASN A 34 -3.04 -8.21 -4.08
N PRO A 35 -3.63 -7.09 -3.62
CA PRO A 35 -5.08 -6.89 -3.68
C PRO A 35 -5.64 -6.93 -5.09
N LYS A 36 -4.86 -6.58 -6.13
CA LYS A 36 -5.28 -6.72 -7.54
C LYS A 36 -5.69 -8.15 -7.90
N ASN A 37 -4.91 -9.13 -7.46
CA ASN A 37 -5.07 -10.53 -7.85
C ASN A 37 -5.97 -11.29 -6.88
N GLU A 38 -5.95 -10.88 -5.61
CA GLU A 38 -6.62 -11.61 -4.53
C GLU A 38 -8.00 -11.06 -4.17
N ILE A 39 -8.27 -9.79 -4.49
CA ILE A 39 -9.58 -9.17 -4.27
C ILE A 39 -10.20 -8.89 -5.63
N ARG A 40 -11.29 -9.60 -5.94
CA ARG A 40 -12.08 -9.32 -7.15
C ARG A 40 -12.80 -7.99 -6.96
N TRP A 41 -12.27 -6.94 -7.57
CA TRP A 41 -12.93 -5.64 -7.62
C TRP A 41 -14.25 -5.77 -8.40
N ASN A 42 -15.34 -5.33 -7.79
CA ASN A 42 -16.61 -5.08 -8.43
C ASN A 42 -17.07 -3.66 -8.08
N SER A 43 -17.91 -3.03 -8.91
CA SER A 43 -18.39 -1.66 -8.70
C SER A 43 -19.21 -1.46 -7.41
N LEU A 44 -19.59 -2.54 -6.73
CA LEU A 44 -20.25 -2.57 -5.44
C LEU A 44 -19.28 -2.85 -4.28
N THR A 45 -17.99 -3.05 -4.56
CA THR A 45 -17.00 -3.47 -3.56
C THR A 45 -16.67 -2.27 -2.71
N LYS A 46 -17.24 -2.27 -1.51
CA LYS A 46 -16.83 -1.39 -0.42
C LYS A 46 -15.37 -1.67 -0.11
N MET A 47 -14.62 -0.70 0.42
CA MET A 47 -13.22 -0.89 0.84
C MET A 47 -13.03 -1.99 1.91
N THR A 48 -14.11 -2.51 2.49
CA THR A 48 -14.10 -3.51 3.57
C THR A 48 -13.21 -4.73 3.32
N PRO A 49 -13.24 -5.43 2.15
CA PRO A 49 -12.37 -6.59 1.92
C PRO A 49 -10.88 -6.22 1.93
N TYR A 50 -10.53 -5.01 1.50
CA TYR A 50 -9.16 -4.50 1.54
C TYR A 50 -8.72 -4.32 2.99
N PHE A 51 -9.56 -3.69 3.82
CA PHE A 51 -9.27 -3.49 5.24
C PHE A 51 -9.14 -4.81 6.01
N GLU A 52 -9.99 -5.80 5.71
CA GLU A 52 -9.88 -7.13 6.32
C GLU A 52 -8.62 -7.87 5.87
N ALA A 53 -8.17 -7.68 4.63
CA ALA A 53 -6.91 -8.24 4.16
C ALA A 53 -5.69 -7.58 4.82
N VAL A 54 -5.73 -6.25 5.04
CA VAL A 54 -4.73 -5.51 5.82
C VAL A 54 -4.62 -6.09 7.23
N LYS A 55 -5.74 -6.23 7.95
CA LYS A 55 -5.77 -6.77 9.32
C LYS A 55 -5.24 -8.21 9.45
N LYS A 56 -5.28 -9.00 8.38
CA LYS A 56 -4.77 -10.38 8.33
C LYS A 56 -3.30 -10.45 7.90
N SER A 57 -2.63 -9.33 7.68
CA SER A 57 -1.25 -9.26 7.24
C SER A 57 -0.34 -8.88 8.40
N ASP A 58 0.88 -9.39 8.40
CA ASP A 58 1.86 -9.10 9.46
C ASP A 58 2.46 -7.69 9.29
N ILE A 59 2.48 -7.20 8.06
CA ILE A 59 3.09 -5.94 7.65
C ILE A 59 2.25 -5.33 6.50
N LEU A 60 2.17 -4.01 6.43
CA LEU A 60 1.73 -3.27 5.24
C LEU A 60 2.92 -2.60 4.57
N VAL A 61 3.01 -2.71 3.24
CA VAL A 61 3.96 -1.95 2.42
C VAL A 61 3.22 -1.15 1.37
N ALA A 62 3.40 0.17 1.37
CA ALA A 62 2.78 1.09 0.43
C ALA A 62 3.70 1.44 -0.76
N SER A 63 3.08 1.58 -1.94
CA SER A 63 3.67 2.18 -3.14
C SER A 63 3.13 3.60 -3.31
N GLU A 64 4.02 4.60 -3.28
CA GLU A 64 3.66 6.03 -3.32
C GLU A 64 4.06 6.73 -4.62
N TYR A 65 3.59 7.95 -4.87
CA TYR A 65 4.12 8.83 -5.90
C TYR A 65 4.56 10.15 -5.29
N LYS A 66 5.89 10.40 -5.25
CA LYS A 66 6.48 11.62 -4.67
C LYS A 66 5.94 11.92 -3.26
N ASN A 67 5.99 10.96 -2.33
CA ASN A 67 5.38 11.04 -1.00
C ASN A 67 3.85 11.02 -0.94
N HIS A 68 3.14 10.98 -2.07
CA HIS A 68 1.68 11.02 -2.09
C HIS A 68 1.05 9.66 -2.37
N VAL A 69 -0.16 9.48 -1.88
CA VAL A 69 -1.01 8.31 -2.12
C VAL A 69 -2.44 8.73 -2.41
N GLY A 70 -3.11 7.95 -3.26
CA GLY A 70 -4.55 8.09 -3.48
C GLY A 70 -5.36 7.61 -2.28
N ARG A 71 -6.66 7.93 -2.28
CA ARG A 71 -7.55 7.68 -1.14
C ARG A 71 -7.59 6.23 -0.65
N GLY A 72 -7.65 5.27 -1.56
CA GLY A 72 -7.71 3.85 -1.18
C GLY A 72 -6.49 3.41 -0.37
N VAL A 73 -5.30 3.77 -0.85
CA VAL A 73 -4.03 3.47 -0.16
C VAL A 73 -3.91 4.24 1.16
N TYR A 74 -4.38 5.50 1.19
CA TYR A 74 -4.46 6.29 2.43
C TYR A 74 -5.31 5.59 3.49
N ASP A 75 -6.50 5.12 3.11
CA ASP A 75 -7.43 4.43 4.00
C ASP A 75 -6.84 3.09 4.47
N GLU A 76 -6.18 2.33 3.58
CA GLU A 76 -5.48 1.08 3.93
C GLU A 76 -4.36 1.28 4.95
N ILE A 77 -3.49 2.27 4.75
CA ILE A 77 -2.42 2.61 5.70
C ILE A 77 -3.03 3.08 7.04
N SER A 78 -4.09 3.89 7.00
CA SER A 78 -4.78 4.35 8.22
C SER A 78 -5.34 3.18 9.04
N ILE A 79 -5.90 2.17 8.37
CA ILE A 79 -6.33 0.93 9.01
C ILE A 79 -5.15 0.16 9.60
N ALA A 80 -4.03 0.05 8.88
CA ALA A 80 -2.86 -0.64 9.42
C ALA A 80 -2.32 0.05 10.69
N LEU A 81 -2.13 1.37 10.65
CA LEU A 81 -1.63 2.15 11.79
C LEU A 81 -2.57 2.07 13.00
N SER A 82 -3.88 2.23 12.80
CA SER A 82 -4.86 2.11 13.89
C SER A 82 -4.93 0.72 14.53
N ASN A 83 -4.51 -0.32 13.81
CA ASN A 83 -4.44 -1.70 14.31
C ASN A 83 -3.02 -2.09 14.75
N SER A 84 -2.10 -1.13 14.89
CA SER A 84 -0.70 -1.36 15.29
C SER A 84 0.05 -2.34 14.36
N ILE A 85 -0.33 -2.36 13.07
CA ILE A 85 0.34 -3.17 12.05
C ILE A 85 1.54 -2.38 11.52
N PRO A 86 2.77 -2.94 11.60
CA PRO A 86 3.96 -2.32 11.05
C PRO A 86 3.74 -1.92 9.59
N SER A 87 3.95 -0.64 9.30
CA SER A 87 3.64 -0.04 8.01
C SER A 87 4.87 0.63 7.43
N PHE A 88 5.20 0.33 6.18
CA PHE A 88 6.36 0.86 5.50
C PHE A 88 5.96 1.42 4.13
N VAL A 89 6.74 2.37 3.63
CA VAL A 89 6.68 2.81 2.24
C VAL A 89 7.89 2.28 1.49
N LEU A 90 7.65 1.75 0.29
CA LEU A 90 8.68 1.29 -0.61
C LEU A 90 9.13 2.46 -1.50
N ARG A 91 10.35 2.96 -1.27
CA ARG A 91 10.96 4.01 -2.10
C ARG A 91 12.11 3.46 -2.91
N LYS A 92 12.26 3.99 -4.13
CA LYS A 92 13.38 3.69 -5.01
C LYS A 92 14.17 4.98 -5.27
N GLU A 93 15.36 5.06 -4.68
CA GLU A 93 16.39 5.99 -5.12
C GLU A 93 17.30 5.23 -6.10
N HIS A 94 18.51 4.83 -5.66
CA HIS A 94 19.36 3.88 -6.38
C HIS A 94 18.90 2.43 -6.22
N ASN A 95 18.48 2.06 -5.01
CA ASN A 95 17.95 0.74 -4.66
C ASN A 95 16.60 0.90 -3.94
N PHE A 96 15.81 -0.18 -3.94
CA PHE A 96 14.59 -0.24 -3.13
C PHE A 96 14.92 -0.28 -1.64
N LYS A 97 14.20 0.54 -0.88
CA LYS A 97 14.28 0.60 0.58
C LYS A 97 12.87 0.69 1.16
N LEU A 98 12.68 0.06 2.31
CA LEU A 98 11.50 0.21 3.15
C LEU A 98 11.79 1.28 4.19
N LEU A 99 10.94 2.31 4.25
CA LEU A 99 10.98 3.35 5.27
C LEU A 99 9.73 3.21 6.12
N GLU A 100 9.86 3.28 7.44
CA GLU A 100 8.71 3.20 8.34
C GLU A 100 7.77 4.37 8.09
N ILE A 101 6.46 4.11 8.07
CA ILE A 101 5.44 5.15 7.99
C ILE A 101 5.13 5.60 9.41
N GLN A 102 5.58 6.79 9.78
CA GLN A 102 5.32 7.38 11.09
C GLN A 102 3.91 7.96 11.19
N ALA A 103 3.44 8.58 10.11
CA ALA A 103 2.13 9.23 10.06
C ALA A 103 1.63 9.41 8.62
N LEU A 104 0.35 9.75 8.52
CA LEU A 104 -0.28 10.23 7.30
C LEU A 104 -0.75 11.66 7.52
N LYS A 105 -0.63 12.48 6.47
CA LYS A 105 -1.21 13.83 6.42
C LYS A 105 -2.19 13.91 5.26
N LEU A 106 -3.37 14.46 5.50
CA LEU A 106 -4.32 14.80 4.45
C LEU A 106 -3.79 16.00 3.64
N ASP A 107 -3.83 15.92 2.31
CA ASP A 107 -3.31 16.98 1.42
C ASP A 107 -4.44 17.61 0.60
N ASP A 108 -4.97 16.88 -0.39
CA ASP A 108 -6.14 17.32 -1.16
C ASP A 108 -7.32 16.33 -1.04
N ILE A 109 -8.32 16.72 -0.25
CA ILE A 109 -9.54 15.90 -0.02
C ILE A 109 -10.36 15.66 -1.30
N TYR A 110 -10.16 16.46 -2.34
CA TYR A 110 -10.86 16.36 -3.60
C TYR A 110 -10.07 15.53 -4.64
N ASP A 111 -8.76 15.31 -4.46
CA ASP A 111 -7.98 14.41 -5.31
C ASP A 111 -7.97 12.98 -4.76
N TRP A 112 -8.91 12.16 -5.20
CA TRP A 112 -9.00 10.77 -4.74
C TRP A 112 -7.98 9.83 -5.42
N LYS A 113 -7.20 10.34 -6.37
CA LYS A 113 -6.41 9.50 -7.29
C LYS A 113 -4.96 9.37 -6.85
N VAL A 114 -4.32 10.47 -6.46
CA VAL A 114 -2.88 10.51 -6.21
C VAL A 114 -2.51 11.43 -5.05
N TYR A 115 -3.11 12.62 -4.96
CA TYR A 115 -2.70 13.66 -4.01
C TYR A 115 -3.61 13.72 -2.77
N TYR A 116 -4.30 12.61 -2.46
CA TYR A 116 -5.24 12.58 -1.34
C TYR A 116 -4.54 12.79 0.00
N GLY A 117 -3.41 12.10 0.18
CA GLY A 117 -2.60 12.27 1.38
C GLY A 117 -1.12 12.02 1.14
N ILE A 118 -0.34 12.45 2.12
CA ILE A 118 1.11 12.43 2.16
C ILE A 118 1.57 11.44 3.23
N ILE A 119 2.53 10.60 2.88
CA ILE A 119 3.23 9.71 3.81
C ILE A 119 4.35 10.49 4.51
N ILE A 120 4.38 10.38 5.83
CA ILE A 120 5.47 10.89 6.68
C ILE A 120 6.30 9.68 7.15
N THR A 121 7.60 9.70 6.85
CA THR A 121 8.57 8.63 7.16
C THR A 121 9.65 9.08 8.12
#